data_AF-A0A1X7GPX7-F1
#
_entry.id   AF-A0A1X7GPX7-F1
#
_cell.length_a   1.000
_cell.length_b   1.000
_cell.length_c   1.000
_cell.angle_alpha   90.00
_cell.angle_beta   90.00
_cell.angle_gamma   90.00
#
_symmetry.space_group_name_H-M   'P 1'
#
loop_
_entity.id
_entity.type
_entity.pdbx_description
1 polymer ?
#
loop_
_entity_poly.entity_id
_entity_poly.type
_entity_poly.pdbx_seq_one_letter_code
_entity_poly.pdbx_strand_id
1 'polypeptide(L)'
;MGLFDFLKVAVKDSKAAKPAGRMPVSVIQCDGKSFPIVSLTPKGFVARGFDGSLIVGQNAKVSVRVDDPAGKFTFNATVSVVEVKGDTIGATWTILPTEVDAVIRQYAQNRKKQDGKAAR
;
A
#
# COMPACT_ATOMS: atom_id res chain seq x y z
N MET A 1 41.50 35.31 15.26
CA MET A 1 41.07 33.93 15.58
C MET A 1 40.02 34.01 16.68
N GLY A 2 38.83 33.42 16.63
CA GLY A 2 38.04 32.75 15.57
C GLY A 2 36.62 33.34 15.67
N LEU A 3 35.79 33.41 14.63
CA LEU A 3 35.32 32.43 13.66
C LEU A 3 34.79 31.15 14.32
N PHE A 4 33.47 31.01 14.21
CA PHE A 4 32.57 29.91 14.58
C PHE A 4 31.92 29.98 15.95
N ASP A 5 30.66 29.59 15.91
CA ASP A 5 29.74 29.31 17.01
C ASP A 5 29.11 30.53 17.69
N PHE A 6 27.81 30.78 17.61
CA PHE A 6 26.68 29.88 17.38
C PHE A 6 25.63 30.71 16.62
N LEU A 7 25.47 30.46 15.32
CA LEU A 7 24.27 30.87 14.60
C LEU A 7 23.13 30.09 15.26
N LYS A 8 22.47 30.69 16.24
CA LYS A 8 21.28 30.14 16.91
C LYS A 8 20.15 30.19 15.89
N VAL A 9 20.20 29.25 14.94
CA VAL A 9 19.09 28.88 14.08
C VAL A 9 18.03 28.37 15.04
N ALA A 10 17.08 29.23 15.35
CA ALA A 10 15.80 28.82 15.87
C ALA A 10 15.14 28.00 14.75
N VAL A 11 15.48 26.70 14.69
CA VAL A 11 14.64 25.72 14.02
C VAL A 11 13.34 25.77 14.80
N LYS A 12 12.40 26.52 14.24
CA LYS A 12 11.02 26.52 14.69
C LYS A 12 10.56 25.08 14.50
N ASP A 13 10.52 24.34 15.61
CA ASP A 13 10.02 22.98 15.69
C ASP A 13 8.73 22.92 14.86
N SER A 14 8.85 22.35 13.67
CA SER A 14 7.71 22.13 12.80
C SER A 14 6.96 20.99 13.45
N LYS A 15 6.05 21.37 14.34
CA LYS A 15 5.11 20.52 15.06
C LYS A 15 4.70 19.40 14.12
N ALA A 16 5.21 18.20 14.38
CA ALA A 16 4.90 17.02 13.61
C ALA A 16 3.39 17.00 13.42
N ALA A 17 2.96 17.16 12.17
CA ALA A 17 1.55 17.10 11.83
C ALA A 17 1.07 15.78 12.41
N LYS A 18 0.14 15.85 13.38
CA LYS A 18 -0.58 14.66 13.86
C LYS A 18 -0.92 13.86 12.61
N PRO A 19 -0.55 12.57 12.49
CA PRO A 19 -0.92 11.81 11.32
C PRO A 19 -2.44 11.94 11.24
N ALA A 20 -2.92 12.68 10.23
CA ALA A 20 -4.34 12.88 9.98
C ALA A 20 -4.92 11.49 10.06
N GLY A 21 -5.83 11.26 11.04
CA GLY A 21 -6.30 9.94 11.43
C GLY A 21 -6.61 9.18 10.16
N ARG A 22 -5.65 8.36 9.72
CA ARG A 22 -5.71 7.78 8.39
C ARG A 22 -6.86 6.83 8.54
N MET A 23 -7.94 7.06 7.80
CA MET A 23 -8.92 6.02 7.59
C MET A 23 -8.14 4.72 7.33
N PRO A 24 -8.56 3.59 7.91
CA PRO A 24 -7.96 2.29 7.63
C PRO A 24 -8.09 2.05 6.12
N VAL A 25 -7.05 2.45 5.39
CA VAL A 25 -6.98 2.36 3.93
C VAL A 25 -5.82 1.43 3.66
N SER A 26 -6.18 0.25 3.22
CA SER A 26 -5.24 -0.72 2.69
C SER A 26 -4.55 -0.12 1.46
N VAL A 27 -3.21 -0.08 1.47
CA VAL A 27 -2.38 0.57 0.46
C VAL A 27 -1.26 -0.35 -0.02
N ILE A 28 -0.82 -0.09 -1.24
CA ILE A 28 0.37 -0.69 -1.83
C ILE A 28 1.40 0.40 -1.99
N GLN A 29 2.57 0.18 -1.41
CA GLN A 29 3.68 1.09 -1.50
C GLN A 29 4.70 0.58 -2.53
N CYS A 30 5.00 1.41 -3.53
CA CYS A 30 6.02 1.16 -4.54
C CYS A 30 6.88 2.42 -4.69
N ASP A 31 8.20 2.29 -4.62
CA ASP A 31 9.15 3.40 -4.80
C ASP A 31 8.83 4.67 -3.97
N GLY A 32 8.41 4.46 -2.72
CA GLY A 32 8.03 5.54 -1.80
C GLY A 32 6.63 6.13 -2.03
N LYS A 33 5.92 5.73 -3.08
CA LYS A 33 4.54 6.15 -3.39
C LYS A 33 3.54 5.14 -2.86
N SER A 34 2.36 5.60 -2.44
CA SER A 34 1.30 4.76 -1.87
C SER A 34 0.03 4.82 -2.71
N PHE A 35 -0.45 3.66 -3.13
CA PHE A 35 -1.62 3.50 -3.98
C PHE A 35 -2.73 2.75 -3.21
N PRO A 36 -3.93 3.33 -3.03
CA PRO A 36 -5.04 2.64 -2.37
C PRO A 36 -5.44 1.35 -3.08
N ILE A 37 -5.61 0.28 -2.31
CA ILE A 37 -6.02 -1.03 -2.82
C ILE A 37 -7.52 -1.00 -3.13
N VAL A 38 -7.89 -1.39 -4.35
CA VAL A 38 -9.27 -1.63 -4.76
C VAL A 38 -9.63 -3.10 -4.55
N SER A 39 -8.75 -4.00 -4.99
CA SER A 39 -8.92 -5.44 -4.89
C SER A 39 -7.60 -6.14 -4.57
N LEU A 40 -7.65 -7.14 -3.71
CA LEU A 40 -6.50 -7.95 -3.31
C LEU A 40 -6.87 -9.43 -3.40
N THR A 41 -6.10 -10.19 -4.17
CA THR A 41 -6.32 -11.62 -4.38
C THR A 41 -4.99 -12.38 -4.36
N PRO A 42 -5.01 -13.72 -4.23
CA PRO A 42 -3.79 -14.50 -4.32
C PRO A 42 -3.14 -14.50 -5.71
N LYS A 43 -3.83 -14.01 -6.75
CA LYS A 43 -3.26 -13.86 -8.11
C LYS A 43 -2.56 -12.52 -8.30
N GLY A 44 -3.00 -11.49 -7.58
CA GLY A 44 -2.55 -10.13 -7.78
C GLY A 44 -3.41 -9.11 -7.05
N PHE A 45 -3.24 -7.86 -7.41
CA PHE A 45 -3.99 -6.75 -6.87
C PHE A 45 -4.41 -5.76 -7.95
N VAL A 46 -5.39 -4.93 -7.60
CA VAL A 46 -5.74 -3.71 -8.33
C VAL A 46 -5.65 -2.54 -7.36
N ALA A 47 -4.93 -1.50 -7.76
CA ALA A 47 -4.82 -0.25 -7.01
C ALA A 47 -5.29 0.93 -7.87
N ARG A 48 -5.70 2.01 -7.21
CA ARG A 48 -6.17 3.27 -7.84
C ARG A 48 -5.27 4.45 -7.50
N GLY A 49 -5.49 5.59 -8.15
CA GLY A 49 -4.65 6.79 -7.98
C GLY A 49 -3.24 6.59 -8.54
N PHE A 50 -3.13 5.74 -9.57
CA PHE A 50 -1.88 5.46 -10.24
C PHE A 50 -1.44 6.67 -11.08
N ASP A 51 -0.15 6.98 -11.03
CA ASP A 51 0.44 8.21 -11.57
C ASP A 51 1.34 7.95 -12.79
N GLY A 52 1.37 6.73 -13.32
CA GLY A 52 2.23 6.36 -14.44
C GLY A 52 3.67 5.98 -14.06
N SER A 53 3.97 5.81 -12.77
CA SER A 53 5.33 5.47 -12.30
C SER A 53 5.83 4.07 -12.70
N LEU A 54 4.92 3.18 -13.08
CA LEU A 54 5.21 1.83 -13.54
C LEU A 54 4.62 1.60 -14.94
N ILE A 55 5.26 0.73 -15.72
CA ILE A 55 4.77 0.35 -17.05
C ILE A 55 4.35 -1.11 -17.09
N VAL A 56 3.42 -1.44 -18.00
CA VAL A 56 3.01 -2.82 -18.24
C VAL A 56 4.23 -3.67 -18.63
N GLY A 57 4.36 -4.86 -18.04
CA GLY A 57 5.50 -5.77 -18.19
C GLY A 57 6.66 -5.51 -17.23
N GLN A 58 6.64 -4.41 -16.46
CA GLN A 58 7.68 -4.13 -15.47
C GLN A 58 7.49 -4.97 -14.22
N ASN A 59 8.59 -5.47 -13.67
CA ASN A 59 8.61 -6.06 -12.34
C ASN A 59 8.99 -5.01 -11.29
N ALA A 60 8.24 -4.95 -10.19
CA ALA A 60 8.43 -4.00 -9.12
C ALA A 60 8.37 -4.69 -7.75
N LYS A 61 9.18 -4.19 -6.79
CA LYS A 61 9.08 -4.60 -5.38
C LYS A 61 8.07 -3.70 -4.69
N VAL A 62 7.08 -4.30 -4.05
CA VAL A 62 6.01 -3.58 -3.38
C VAL A 62 5.90 -4.01 -1.92
N SER A 63 5.49 -3.07 -1.07
CA SER A 63 5.06 -3.34 0.29
C SER A 63 3.54 -3.19 0.36
N VAL A 64 2.84 -4.26 0.73
CA VAL A 64 1.39 -4.28 0.85
C VAL A 64 1.06 -4.11 2.32
N ARG A 65 0.28 -3.08 2.66
CA ARG A 65 -0.25 -2.86 4.00
C ARG A 65 -1.77 -2.92 3.92
N VAL A 66 -2.35 -3.95 4.53
CA VAL A 66 -3.78 -4.04 4.76
C VAL A 66 -4.05 -3.61 6.19
N ASP A 67 -4.88 -2.59 6.33
CA ASP A 67 -5.39 -2.14 7.63
C ASP A 67 -6.85 -1.80 7.39
N ASP A 68 -7.71 -2.82 7.53
CA ASP A 68 -9.16 -2.68 7.38
C ASP A 68 -9.87 -3.62 8.39
N PRO A 69 -11.20 -3.56 8.52
CA PRO A 69 -11.94 -4.44 9.43
C PRO A 69 -11.85 -5.92 9.08
N ALA A 70 -11.51 -6.29 7.84
CA ALA A 70 -11.40 -7.68 7.38
C ALA A 70 -10.04 -8.32 7.70
N GLY A 71 -9.00 -7.49 7.90
CA GLY A 71 -7.71 -7.93 8.39
C GLY A 71 -6.69 -6.80 8.54
N LYS A 72 -5.66 -7.05 9.35
CA LYS A 72 -4.50 -6.17 9.50
C LYS A 72 -3.23 -6.97 9.29
N PHE A 73 -2.51 -6.70 8.20
CA PHE A 73 -1.26 -7.39 7.90
C PHE A 73 -0.40 -6.57 6.95
N THR A 74 0.90 -6.84 6.96
CA THR A 74 1.86 -6.19 6.05
C THR A 74 2.83 -7.23 5.53
N PHE A 75 3.11 -7.18 4.23
CA PHE A 75 4.08 -8.07 3.60
C PHE A 75 4.75 -7.37 2.42
N ASN A 76 5.95 -7.85 2.06
CA ASN A 76 6.67 -7.40 0.88
C ASN A 76 6.62 -8.49 -0.19
N ALA A 77 6.41 -8.09 -1.44
CA ALA A 77 6.34 -9.02 -2.57
C ALA A 77 6.88 -8.37 -3.84
N THR A 78 7.23 -9.21 -4.82
CA THR A 78 7.53 -8.75 -6.17
C THR A 78 6.30 -8.97 -7.04
N VAL A 79 5.95 -7.96 -7.84
CA VAL A 79 4.85 -8.03 -8.78
C VAL A 79 5.28 -7.72 -10.19
N SER A 80 4.52 -8.23 -11.15
CA SER A 80 4.58 -7.86 -12.56
C SER A 80 3.34 -7.05 -12.91
N VAL A 81 3.53 -5.86 -13.49
CA VAL A 81 2.41 -5.01 -13.92
C VAL A 81 1.79 -5.62 -15.17
N VAL A 82 0.50 -5.94 -15.13
CA VAL A 82 -0.21 -6.60 -16.24
C VAL A 82 -1.13 -5.65 -16.99
N GLU A 83 -1.66 -4.63 -16.33
CA GLU A 83 -2.50 -3.63 -16.97
C GLU A 83 -2.39 -2.27 -16.27
N VAL A 84 -2.50 -1.20 -17.06
CA VAL A 84 -2.72 0.16 -16.57
C VAL A 84 -3.90 0.72 -17.35
N LYS A 85 -4.94 1.15 -16.63
CA LYS A 85 -6.17 1.69 -17.21
C LYS A 85 -6.52 3.00 -16.51
N GLY A 86 -6.20 4.12 -17.16
CA GLY A 86 -6.38 5.45 -16.57
C GLY A 86 -5.58 5.60 -15.27
N ASP A 87 -6.29 5.80 -14.16
CA ASP A 87 -5.73 5.94 -12.81
C ASP A 87 -5.64 4.61 -12.05
N THR A 88 -5.90 3.47 -12.71
CA THR A 88 -5.84 2.14 -12.09
C THR A 88 -4.68 1.31 -12.63
N ILE A 89 -4.08 0.52 -11.74
CA ILE A 89 -3.02 -0.42 -12.05
C ILE A 89 -3.40 -1.81 -11.57
N GLY A 90 -3.27 -2.80 -12.46
CA GLY A 90 -3.38 -4.21 -12.16
C GLY A 90 -2.00 -4.87 -12.22
N ALA A 91 -1.65 -5.61 -11.17
CA ALA A 91 -0.38 -6.32 -11.09
C ALA A 91 -0.57 -7.73 -10.52
N THR A 92 0.24 -8.67 -10.99
CA THR A 92 0.25 -10.08 -10.54
C THR A 92 1.46 -10.36 -9.68
N TRP A 93 1.32 -11.25 -8.69
CA TRP A 93 2.47 -11.63 -7.86
C TRP A 93 3.43 -12.51 -8.66
N THR A 94 4.70 -12.10 -8.76
CA THR A 94 5.76 -12.94 -9.33
C THR A 94 6.22 -13.98 -8.32
N ILE A 95 6.34 -13.56 -7.06
CA ILE A 95 6.69 -14.42 -5.92
C ILE A 95 5.81 -14.03 -4.75
N LEU A 96 4.97 -14.96 -4.30
CA LEU A 96 4.14 -14.81 -3.11
C LEU A 96 4.53 -15.92 -2.12
N PRO A 97 4.97 -15.60 -0.90
CA PRO A 97 5.19 -16.60 0.13
C PRO A 97 3.90 -17.37 0.43
N THR A 98 3.99 -18.67 0.66
CA THR A 98 2.82 -19.54 0.91
C THR A 98 2.00 -19.12 2.13
N GLU A 99 2.66 -18.62 3.17
CA GLU A 99 2.01 -18.05 4.35
C GLU A 99 1.15 -16.84 4.00
N VAL A 100 1.60 -16.00 3.06
CA VAL A 100 0.87 -14.82 2.60
C VAL A 100 -0.32 -15.22 1.73
N ASP A 101 -0.20 -16.25 0.89
CA ASP A 101 -1.33 -16.81 0.12
C ASP A 101 -2.49 -17.22 1.04
N ALA A 102 -2.19 -17.93 2.12
CA ALA A 102 -3.19 -18.34 3.12
C ALA A 102 -3.87 -17.13 3.79
N VAL A 103 -3.09 -16.11 4.16
CA VAL A 103 -3.61 -14.86 4.75
C VAL A 103 -4.50 -14.11 3.78
N ILE A 104 -4.11 -13.97 2.51
CA ILE A 104 -4.93 -13.28 1.49
C ILE A 104 -6.23 -14.04 1.23
N ARG A 105 -6.21 -15.38 1.22
CA ARG A 105 -7.44 -16.19 1.10
C ARG A 105 -8.38 -15.97 2.28
N GLN A 106 -7.85 -16.00 3.51
CA GLN A 106 -8.64 -15.76 4.71
C GLN A 106 -9.23 -14.33 4.71
N TYR A 107 -8.41 -13.35 4.32
CA TYR A 107 -8.84 -11.97 4.13
C TYR A 107 -10.01 -11.86 3.14
N ALA A 108 -9.91 -12.51 1.97
CA ALA A 108 -10.96 -12.49 0.96
C ALA A 108 -12.26 -13.15 1.47
N GLN A 109 -12.18 -14.19 2.30
CA GLN A 109 -13.35 -14.80 2.94
C GLN A 109 -13.98 -13.87 3.99
N ASN A 110 -13.16 -13.20 4.81
CA ASN A 110 -13.63 -12.26 5.82
C ASN A 110 -14.34 -11.07 5.18
N ARG A 111 -13.78 -10.52 4.10
CA ARG A 111 -14.38 -9.41 3.36
C ARG A 111 -15.76 -9.79 2.78
N LYS A 112 -15.91 -10.98 2.20
CA LYS A 112 -17.21 -11.51 1.75
C LYS A 112 -18.24 -11.63 2.87
N LYS A 113 -17.82 -12.09 4.06
CA LYS A 113 -18.70 -12.18 5.23
C LYS A 113 -19.15 -10.81 5.73
N GLN A 114 -18.29 -9.79 5.63
CA GLN A 114 -18.61 -8.42 6.02
C GLN A 114 -19.59 -7.78 5.04
N ASP A 115 -19.34 -7.88 3.74
CA ASP A 115 -20.26 -7.36 2.70
C ASP A 115 -21.65 -8.02 2.81
N GLY A 116 -21.71 -9.32 3.11
CA GLY A 116 -22.98 -10.03 3.33
C GLY A 116 -23.71 -9.68 4.63
N LYS A 117 -23.02 -9.08 5.62
CA LYS A 117 -23.61 -8.69 6.91
C LYS A 117 -24.04 -7.22 6.93
N ALA A 118 -23.45 -6.37 6.10
CA ALA A 118 -23.85 -4.97 5.91
C ALA A 118 -25.12 -4.80 5.05
N ALA A 119 -25.57 -5.86 4.37
CA ALA A 119 -26.73 -5.85 3.48
C ALA A 119 -28.04 -6.35 4.13
N ARG A 120 -28.12 -6.43 5.47
CA ARG A 120 -29.34 -6.79 6.21
C ARG A 120 -29.72 -5.71 7.21
#